data_AF-A0AAP5HF61-F1
#
_entry.id   AF-A0AAP5HF61-F1
#
_cell.length_a   1.000
_cell.length_b   1.000
_cell.length_c   1.000
_cell.angle_alpha   90.00
_cell.angle_beta   90.00
_cell.angle_gamma   90.00
#
_symmetry.space_group_name_H-M   'P 1'
#
loop_
_entity.id
_entity.type
_entity.pdbx_description
1 polymer ?
#
loop_
_entity_poly.entity_id
_entity_poly.type
_entity_poly.pdbx_seq_one_letter_code
_entity_poly.pdbx_strand_id
1 'polypeptide(L)'
;MHAQQYESFLTLAEADPSALEDRIDTANALAILAHAGEIAVLLVPPGSPEDRFGRAMLSKERARQYPGAGVHDSELMARALRRSFSDGSPRLVIGARIPPGMQGAARRFRGTDLPQPGEQGGASPGVHHLEHAPSLEAWFNDPPDLAALLNEAHELFARVAVWEPDQGPFGYGAKRGALILAYAKLCRIGLWPARIRADLVAKMEAERLVSERAGDPDAMRALAEIALGVGNRIARQSGRFLTCLGGVEL
;
A
#
# COMPACT_ATOMS: atom_id res chain seq x y z
N MET A 1 7.43 10.07 -2.94
CA MET A 1 6.45 10.47 -3.97
C MET A 1 5.24 11.20 -3.37
N HIS A 2 4.59 10.68 -2.32
CA HIS A 2 3.34 11.26 -1.78
C HIS A 2 3.49 12.19 -0.56
N ALA A 3 4.65 12.23 0.11
CA ALA A 3 4.79 13.02 1.35
C ALA A 3 4.68 14.54 1.13
N GLN A 4 5.41 15.11 0.16
CA GLN A 4 5.29 16.55 -0.18
C GLN A 4 3.93 16.91 -0.79
N GLN A 5 3.33 15.97 -1.49
CA GLN A 5 2.00 16.11 -2.08
C GLN A 5 0.90 16.12 -1.01
N TYR A 6 1.04 15.25 -0.01
CA TYR A 6 0.20 15.22 1.18
C TYR A 6 0.42 16.46 2.06
N GLU A 7 1.66 16.90 2.26
CA GLU A 7 1.98 18.17 2.96
C GLU A 7 1.41 19.39 2.23
N SER A 8 1.45 19.42 0.89
CA SER A 8 0.84 20.49 0.08
C SER A 8 -0.68 20.47 0.21
N PHE A 9 -1.29 19.28 0.21
CA PHE A 9 -2.72 19.10 0.45
C PHE A 9 -3.12 19.53 1.87
N LEU A 10 -2.33 19.18 2.89
CA LEU A 10 -2.55 19.60 4.27
C LEU A 10 -2.37 21.11 4.45
N THR A 11 -1.40 21.72 3.76
CA THR A 11 -1.19 23.17 3.78
C THR A 11 -2.38 23.91 3.14
N LEU A 12 -2.93 23.36 2.05
CA LEU A 12 -4.17 23.84 1.43
C LEU A 12 -5.39 23.63 2.36
N ALA A 13 -5.43 22.52 3.11
CA ALA A 13 -6.48 22.21 4.07
C ALA A 13 -6.48 23.11 5.32
N GLU A 14 -5.29 23.47 5.81
CA GLU A 14 -5.12 24.38 6.95
C GLU A 14 -5.54 25.82 6.58
N ALA A 15 -5.37 26.21 5.31
CA ALA A 15 -5.75 27.53 4.82
C ALA A 15 -7.27 27.70 4.62
N ASP A 16 -7.98 26.62 4.29
CA ASP A 16 -9.45 26.61 4.14
C ASP A 16 -10.05 25.26 4.59
N PRO A 17 -10.45 25.15 5.87
CA PRO A 17 -11.05 23.94 6.42
C PRO A 17 -12.37 23.55 5.76
N SER A 18 -13.12 24.52 5.20
CA SER A 18 -14.39 24.23 4.51
C SER A 18 -14.15 23.60 3.15
N ALA A 19 -13.08 23.98 2.46
CA ALA A 19 -12.63 23.32 1.24
C ALA A 19 -12.10 21.89 1.46
N LEU A 20 -11.80 21.50 2.71
CA LEU A 20 -11.37 20.15 3.06
C LEU A 20 -12.53 19.15 3.04
N GLU A 21 -13.73 19.57 3.47
CA GLU A 21 -14.95 18.74 3.40
C GLU A 21 -15.31 18.46 1.94
N ASP A 22 -15.23 19.48 1.07
CA ASP A 22 -15.48 19.37 -0.37
C ASP A 22 -14.45 18.48 -1.10
N ARG A 23 -13.27 18.25 -0.50
CA ARG A 23 -12.15 17.51 -1.12
C ARG A 23 -11.78 16.24 -0.38
N ILE A 24 -12.64 15.75 0.50
CA ILE A 24 -12.38 14.55 1.30
C ILE A 24 -12.15 13.32 0.41
N ASP A 25 -12.78 13.25 -0.76
CA ASP A 25 -12.60 12.16 -1.74
C ASP A 25 -11.23 12.21 -2.39
N THR A 26 -10.78 13.41 -2.79
CA THR A 26 -9.41 13.63 -3.27
C THR A 26 -8.39 13.26 -2.19
N ALA A 27 -8.59 13.67 -0.94
CA ALA A 27 -7.71 13.34 0.18
C ALA A 27 -7.59 11.82 0.38
N ASN A 28 -8.74 11.14 0.40
CA ASN A 28 -8.83 9.69 0.56
C ASN A 28 -8.19 8.96 -0.63
N ALA A 29 -8.37 9.48 -1.84
CA ALA A 29 -7.74 8.91 -3.01
C ALA A 29 -6.21 8.92 -2.88
N LEU A 30 -5.66 10.06 -2.46
CA LEU A 30 -4.22 10.22 -2.25
C LEU A 30 -3.69 9.35 -1.12
N ALA A 31 -4.44 9.23 -0.02
CA ALA A 31 -4.08 8.33 1.07
C ALA A 31 -3.99 6.87 0.59
N ILE A 32 -4.99 6.40 -0.17
CA ILE A 32 -4.97 5.03 -0.72
C ILE A 32 -3.81 4.84 -1.68
N LEU A 33 -3.59 5.76 -2.62
CA LEU A 33 -2.50 5.66 -3.60
C LEU A 33 -1.12 5.68 -2.93
N ALA A 34 -0.93 6.55 -1.94
CA ALA A 34 0.30 6.63 -1.17
C ALA A 34 0.62 5.31 -0.45
N HIS A 35 -0.36 4.80 0.31
CA HIS A 35 -0.18 3.54 1.02
C HIS A 35 -0.05 2.34 0.08
N ALA A 36 -0.78 2.31 -1.04
CA ALA A 36 -0.65 1.27 -2.06
C ALA A 36 0.77 1.24 -2.66
N GLY A 37 1.34 2.40 -3.00
CA GLY A 37 2.70 2.50 -3.51
C GLY A 37 3.75 1.99 -2.50
N GLU A 38 3.59 2.31 -1.23
CA GLU A 38 4.49 1.86 -0.17
C GLU A 38 4.39 0.35 0.07
N ILE A 39 3.17 -0.17 0.15
CA ILE A 39 2.92 -1.60 0.28
C ILE A 39 3.55 -2.33 -0.91
N ALA A 40 3.38 -1.84 -2.14
CA ALA A 40 3.95 -2.45 -3.33
C ALA A 40 5.49 -2.53 -3.25
N VAL A 41 6.17 -1.45 -2.83
CA VAL A 41 7.64 -1.41 -2.66
C VAL A 41 8.12 -2.39 -1.58
N LEU A 42 7.33 -2.64 -0.54
CA LEU A 42 7.69 -3.55 0.54
C LEU A 42 7.33 -5.01 0.23
N LEU A 43 6.26 -5.23 -0.52
CA LEU A 43 5.72 -6.55 -0.86
C LEU A 43 6.48 -7.21 -2.02
N VAL A 44 6.85 -6.44 -3.04
CA VAL A 44 7.53 -6.96 -4.23
C VAL A 44 9.05 -7.03 -3.98
N PRO A 45 9.70 -8.18 -4.27
CA PRO A 45 11.16 -8.27 -4.21
C PRO A 45 11.81 -7.29 -5.20
N PRO A 46 12.89 -6.58 -4.82
CA PRO A 46 13.51 -5.61 -5.71
C PRO A 46 14.16 -6.31 -6.91
N GLY A 47 13.79 -5.89 -8.13
CA GLY A 47 14.35 -6.42 -9.38
C GLY A 47 15.63 -5.71 -9.80
N SER A 48 15.85 -4.49 -9.31
CA SER A 48 16.98 -3.64 -9.68
C SER A 48 17.73 -3.04 -8.48
N PRO A 49 18.97 -2.53 -8.68
CA PRO A 49 19.65 -1.71 -7.68
C PRO A 49 18.87 -0.45 -7.28
N GLU A 50 18.10 0.13 -8.21
CA GLU A 50 17.24 1.30 -7.91
C GLU A 50 16.09 0.91 -6.98
N ASP A 51 15.46 -0.25 -7.19
CA ASP A 51 14.37 -0.74 -6.32
C ASP A 51 14.88 -0.99 -4.90
N ARG A 52 16.07 -1.58 -4.78
CA ARG A 52 16.74 -1.77 -3.48
C ARG A 52 17.00 -0.44 -2.78
N PHE A 53 17.46 0.55 -3.53
CA PHE A 53 17.70 1.90 -3.01
C PHE A 53 16.39 2.58 -2.58
N GLY A 54 15.34 2.52 -3.40
CA GLY A 54 14.01 3.05 -3.08
C GLY A 54 13.40 2.41 -1.84
N ARG A 55 13.49 1.07 -1.73
CA ARG A 55 13.05 0.32 -0.55
C ARG A 55 13.82 0.75 0.70
N ALA A 56 15.15 0.88 0.62
CA ALA A 56 15.97 1.31 1.75
C ALA A 56 15.65 2.75 2.20
N MET A 57 15.39 3.65 1.25
CA MET A 57 14.95 5.01 1.53
C MET A 57 13.58 5.02 2.23
N LEU A 58 12.61 4.28 1.72
CA LEU A 58 11.28 4.15 2.32
C LEU A 58 11.35 3.60 3.75
N SER A 59 12.08 2.49 3.95
CA SER A 59 12.26 1.90 5.27
C SER A 59 12.87 2.90 6.26
N LYS A 60 13.80 3.75 5.81
CA LYS A 60 14.43 4.78 6.65
C LYS A 60 13.51 5.94 6.97
N GLU A 61 12.75 6.45 6.00
CA GLU A 61 11.76 7.51 6.24
C GLU A 61 10.71 7.06 7.23
N ARG A 62 10.18 5.85 7.04
CA ARG A 62 9.20 5.27 7.94
C ARG A 62 9.83 5.03 9.32
N ALA A 63 11.02 4.42 9.43
CA ALA A 63 11.73 4.25 10.70
C ALA A 63 11.95 5.56 11.50
N ARG A 64 12.09 6.71 10.82
CA ARG A 64 12.23 8.03 11.48
C ARG A 64 10.91 8.61 11.97
N GLN A 65 9.78 8.24 11.36
CA GLN A 65 8.46 8.74 11.75
C GLN A 65 7.86 7.95 12.92
N TYR A 66 8.32 6.73 13.22
CA TYR A 66 7.81 5.90 14.33
C TYR A 66 8.22 6.28 15.75
N PRO A 67 9.41 6.84 16.04
CA PRO A 67 9.66 7.40 17.37
C PRO A 67 8.89 8.71 17.64
N GLY A 68 8.03 9.15 16.71
CA GLY A 68 7.13 10.30 16.86
C GLY A 68 5.65 9.91 16.73
N ALA A 69 4.76 10.91 16.66
CA ALA A 69 3.30 10.81 16.54
C ALA A 69 2.82 10.21 15.19
N GLY A 70 3.44 9.12 14.74
CA GLY A 70 3.12 8.43 13.50
C GLY A 70 1.72 7.80 13.51
N VAL A 71 1.13 7.71 12.32
CA VAL A 71 -0.27 7.28 12.11
C VAL A 71 -0.44 5.75 12.20
N HIS A 72 0.64 4.97 12.27
CA HIS A 72 0.59 3.51 12.38
C HIS A 72 1.22 3.02 13.67
N ASP A 73 0.75 1.87 14.15
CA ASP A 73 1.38 1.15 15.23
C ASP A 73 2.86 0.87 14.89
N SER A 74 3.76 1.34 15.76
CA SER A 74 5.20 1.22 15.61
C SER A 74 5.67 -0.23 15.56
N GLU A 75 5.00 -1.13 16.28
CA GLU A 75 5.30 -2.57 16.26
C GLU A 75 4.89 -3.18 14.92
N LEU A 76 3.73 -2.77 14.40
CA LEU A 76 3.22 -3.29 13.14
C LEU A 76 4.10 -2.90 11.95
N MET A 77 4.59 -1.65 11.90
CA MET A 77 5.56 -1.30 10.86
C MET A 77 6.91 -1.97 11.08
N ALA A 78 7.37 -2.15 12.32
CA ALA A 78 8.59 -2.92 12.58
C ALA A 78 8.49 -4.34 12.01
N ARG A 79 7.32 -4.99 12.13
CA ARG A 79 7.02 -6.28 11.48
C ARG A 79 7.06 -6.17 9.95
N ALA A 80 6.41 -5.18 9.35
CA ALA A 80 6.41 -4.97 7.89
C ALA A 80 7.80 -4.66 7.31
N LEU A 81 8.66 -3.98 8.08
CA LEU A 81 10.04 -3.63 7.70
C LEU A 81 11.05 -4.74 8.00
N ARG A 82 10.69 -5.79 8.75
CA ARG A 82 11.59 -6.93 8.96
C ARG A 82 11.97 -7.52 7.61
N ARG A 83 13.27 -7.76 7.46
CA ARG A 83 13.86 -8.36 6.26
C ARG A 83 13.46 -9.83 6.17
N SER A 84 12.26 -10.10 5.66
CA SER A 84 11.76 -11.47 5.50
C SER A 84 11.96 -12.03 4.09
N PHE A 85 12.48 -11.22 3.16
CA PHE A 85 12.90 -11.69 1.84
C PHE A 85 14.40 -11.55 1.76
N SER A 86 15.09 -12.67 1.56
CA SER A 86 16.54 -12.85 1.54
C SER A 86 17.23 -11.94 0.52
N ASP A 87 17.38 -10.67 0.85
CA ASP A 87 18.22 -9.74 0.13
C ASP A 87 19.59 -9.75 0.81
N GLY A 88 20.54 -10.45 0.20
CA GLY A 88 21.98 -10.30 0.43
C GLY A 88 22.49 -8.93 -0.04
N SER A 89 21.73 -7.88 0.22
CA SER A 89 22.03 -6.52 -0.26
C SER A 89 22.99 -5.82 0.69
N PRO A 90 23.99 -5.11 0.13
CA PRO A 90 25.00 -4.40 0.91
C PRO A 90 24.30 -3.43 1.86
N ARG A 91 24.74 -3.46 3.13
CA ARG A 91 24.35 -2.46 4.13
C ARG A 91 24.73 -1.09 3.56
N LEU A 92 23.75 -0.34 3.06
CA LEU A 92 23.94 1.10 2.84
C LEU A 92 24.20 1.70 4.22
N VAL A 93 25.47 2.02 4.48
CA VAL A 93 25.86 2.71 5.70
C VAL A 93 25.24 4.09 5.67
N ILE A 94 24.39 4.32 6.66
CA ILE A 94 23.49 5.45 6.81
C ILE A 94 24.32 6.68 7.22
N GLY A 95 24.30 7.77 6.44
CA GLY A 95 24.76 9.08 6.90
C GLY A 95 25.48 9.98 5.90
N ALA A 96 26.10 9.47 4.84
CA ALA A 96 26.87 10.30 3.92
C ALA A 96 26.70 9.87 2.46
N ARG A 97 26.20 10.81 1.65
CA ARG A 97 26.03 10.77 0.17
C ARG A 97 25.07 9.70 -0.39
N ILE A 98 24.17 10.16 -1.26
CA ILE A 98 23.49 9.30 -2.25
C ILE A 98 24.59 8.56 -3.03
N PRO A 99 24.53 7.23 -3.18
CA PRO A 99 25.54 6.48 -3.92
C PRO A 99 25.79 7.10 -5.31
N PRO A 100 27.03 7.13 -5.81
CA PRO A 100 27.30 7.55 -7.18
C PRO A 100 26.41 6.79 -8.17
N GLY A 101 25.74 7.52 -9.08
CA GLY A 101 24.78 6.93 -10.03
C GLY A 101 23.33 6.86 -9.54
N MET A 102 23.07 7.05 -8.24
CA MET A 102 21.72 6.99 -7.65
C MET A 102 21.05 8.37 -7.49
N GLN A 103 21.65 9.45 -8.00
CA GLN A 103 21.11 10.81 -7.85
C GLN A 103 19.73 10.95 -8.51
N GLY A 104 19.54 10.34 -9.69
CA GLY A 104 18.25 10.33 -10.37
C GLY A 104 17.18 9.57 -9.57
N ALA A 105 17.49 8.35 -9.11
CA ALA A 105 16.59 7.57 -8.27
C ALA A 105 16.22 8.30 -6.96
N ALA A 106 17.18 8.99 -6.34
CA ALA A 106 16.93 9.81 -5.15
C ALA A 106 16.04 11.02 -5.41
N ARG A 107 16.19 11.71 -6.55
CA ARG A 107 15.30 12.82 -6.95
C ARG A 107 13.88 12.32 -7.26
N ARG A 108 13.75 11.24 -8.02
CA ARG A 108 12.44 10.60 -8.29
C ARG A 108 11.74 10.15 -7.00
N PHE A 109 12.48 9.49 -6.11
CA PHE A 109 11.94 9.04 -4.83
C PHE A 109 11.40 10.20 -3.97
N ARG A 110 12.18 11.30 -3.89
CA ARG A 110 11.81 12.54 -3.20
C ARG A 110 10.71 13.34 -3.90
N GLY A 111 10.37 13.00 -5.15
CA GLY A 111 9.41 13.77 -5.95
C GLY A 111 9.98 15.06 -6.55
N THR A 112 11.31 15.21 -6.58
CA THR A 112 11.99 16.36 -7.20
C THR A 112 11.96 16.27 -8.73
N ASP A 113 12.03 15.04 -9.26
CA ASP A 113 11.84 14.74 -10.67
C ASP A 113 10.46 14.08 -10.81
N LEU A 114 9.43 14.86 -11.12
CA LEU A 114 8.10 14.34 -11.45
C LEU A 114 8.10 13.79 -12.87
N PRO A 115 7.48 12.62 -13.13
CA PRO A 115 7.30 12.17 -14.50
C PRO A 115 6.47 13.22 -15.27
N GLN A 116 6.88 13.53 -16.49
CA GLN A 116 6.12 14.45 -17.33
C GLN A 116 4.83 13.76 -17.80
N PRO A 117 3.70 14.48 -17.90
CA PRO A 117 2.49 13.93 -18.51
C PRO A 117 2.81 13.49 -19.93
N GLY A 118 2.80 12.18 -20.17
CA GLY A 118 2.99 11.63 -21.51
C GLY A 118 1.71 11.80 -22.34
N GLU A 119 1.86 11.98 -23.65
CA GLU A 119 0.75 11.79 -24.59
C GLU A 119 0.17 10.38 -24.38
N GLN A 120 -1.15 10.31 -24.18
CA GLN A 120 -1.88 9.07 -23.91
C GLN A 120 -1.85 8.14 -25.12
N GLY A 121 -0.76 7.38 -25.25
CA GLY A 121 -0.60 6.29 -26.20
C GLY A 121 -0.44 4.97 -25.45
N GLY A 122 -1.53 4.22 -25.28
CA GLY A 122 -1.56 2.77 -25.05
C GLY A 122 -0.82 2.18 -23.83
N ALA A 123 -1.58 1.61 -22.89
CA ALA A 123 -1.15 0.65 -21.85
C ALA A 123 -0.06 1.05 -20.85
N SER A 124 0.45 2.28 -20.85
CA SER A 124 1.31 2.79 -19.77
C SER A 124 0.47 3.45 -18.67
N PRO A 125 0.81 3.30 -17.37
CA PRO A 125 0.14 4.03 -16.29
C PRO A 125 0.21 5.54 -16.57
N GLY A 126 -0.95 6.20 -16.63
CA GLY A 126 -1.04 7.63 -16.88
C GLY A 126 -0.44 8.44 -15.72
N VAL A 127 0.16 9.58 -16.04
CA VAL A 127 0.63 10.57 -15.06
C VAL A 127 -0.44 11.66 -14.96
N HIS A 128 -1.15 11.72 -13.84
CA HIS A 128 -2.18 12.72 -13.58
C HIS A 128 -1.64 13.74 -12.58
N HIS A 129 -1.79 15.03 -12.91
CA HIS A 129 -1.47 16.07 -11.94
C HIS A 129 -2.51 16.11 -10.81
N LEU A 130 -2.08 16.37 -9.58
CA LEU A 130 -2.96 16.46 -8.41
C LEU A 130 -4.03 17.54 -8.52
N GLU A 131 -3.76 18.61 -9.26
CA GLU A 131 -4.76 19.64 -9.58
C GLU A 131 -5.98 19.10 -10.35
N HIS A 132 -5.94 17.86 -10.88
CA HIS A 132 -7.11 17.18 -11.45
C HIS A 132 -7.91 16.44 -10.38
N ALA A 133 -8.31 17.16 -9.32
CA ALA A 133 -9.19 16.66 -8.25
C ALA A 133 -10.37 15.82 -8.76
N PRO A 134 -11.08 16.18 -9.85
CA PRO A 134 -12.21 15.38 -10.34
C PRO A 134 -11.84 13.96 -10.78
N SER A 135 -10.61 13.74 -11.27
CA SER A 135 -10.16 12.41 -11.70
C SER A 135 -9.84 11.50 -10.53
N LEU A 136 -9.29 12.05 -9.44
CA LEU A 136 -9.02 11.34 -8.20
C LEU A 136 -10.33 11.01 -7.47
N GLU A 137 -11.29 11.93 -7.50
CA GLU A 137 -12.64 11.72 -6.97
C GLU A 137 -13.38 10.66 -7.78
N ALA A 138 -13.35 10.73 -9.11
CA ALA A 138 -13.96 9.71 -9.96
C ALA A 138 -13.34 8.32 -9.71
N TRP A 139 -12.01 8.24 -9.61
CA TRP A 139 -11.31 7.00 -9.26
C TRP A 139 -11.71 6.48 -7.88
N PHE A 140 -11.82 7.35 -6.89
CA PHE A 140 -12.24 6.97 -5.54
C PHE A 140 -13.72 6.57 -5.48
N ASN A 141 -14.55 7.11 -6.36
CA ASN A 141 -15.98 6.80 -6.44
C ASN A 141 -16.28 5.54 -7.29
N ASP A 142 -15.27 4.98 -7.97
CA ASP A 142 -15.33 3.70 -8.67
C ASP A 142 -14.46 2.63 -7.95
N PRO A 143 -14.91 2.12 -6.77
CA PRO A 143 -14.12 1.19 -5.99
C PRO A 143 -13.99 -0.17 -6.68
N PRO A 144 -12.89 -0.91 -6.44
CA PRO A 144 -12.79 -2.29 -6.90
C PRO A 144 -13.82 -3.18 -6.20
N ASP A 145 -14.24 -4.25 -6.87
CA ASP A 145 -15.05 -5.31 -6.28
C ASP A 145 -14.24 -6.07 -5.21
N LEU A 146 -14.52 -5.79 -3.93
CA LEU A 146 -13.79 -6.39 -2.81
C LEU A 146 -14.08 -7.88 -2.65
N ALA A 147 -15.30 -8.32 -3.00
CA ALA A 147 -15.68 -9.73 -2.93
C ALA A 147 -14.98 -10.54 -4.02
N ALA A 148 -14.88 -10.02 -5.24
CA ALA A 148 -14.10 -10.62 -6.31
C ALA A 148 -12.61 -10.71 -5.93
N LEU A 149 -12.03 -9.64 -5.38
CA LEU A 149 -10.64 -9.66 -4.91
C LEU A 149 -10.40 -10.71 -3.82
N LEU A 150 -11.35 -10.90 -2.90
CA LEU A 150 -11.26 -11.90 -1.85
C LEU A 150 -11.30 -13.32 -2.43
N ASN A 151 -12.22 -13.58 -3.36
CA ASN A 151 -12.31 -14.87 -4.06
C ASN A 151 -11.01 -15.19 -4.81
N GLU A 152 -10.47 -14.22 -5.55
CA GLU A 152 -9.19 -14.36 -6.24
C GLU A 152 -8.02 -14.60 -5.26
N ALA A 153 -8.03 -13.99 -4.07
CA ALA A 153 -7.03 -14.25 -3.04
C ALA A 153 -7.14 -15.69 -2.50
N HIS A 154 -8.36 -16.17 -2.22
CA HIS A 154 -8.59 -17.57 -1.83
C HIS A 154 -8.08 -18.55 -2.88
N GLU A 155 -8.36 -18.32 -4.16
CA GLU A 155 -7.86 -19.17 -5.24
C GLU A 155 -6.34 -19.21 -5.27
N LEU A 156 -5.67 -18.07 -5.11
CA LEU A 156 -4.20 -18.02 -5.06
C LEU A 156 -3.64 -18.78 -3.86
N PHE A 157 -4.24 -18.63 -2.67
CA PHE A 157 -3.82 -19.40 -1.50
C PHE A 157 -4.05 -20.90 -1.66
N ALA A 158 -5.17 -21.30 -2.26
CA ALA A 158 -5.44 -22.70 -2.57
C ALA A 158 -4.39 -23.28 -3.53
N ARG A 159 -4.00 -22.53 -4.58
CA ARG A 159 -2.91 -22.93 -5.49
C ARG A 159 -1.57 -23.04 -4.77
N VAL A 160 -1.24 -22.10 -3.89
CA VAL A 160 0.00 -22.12 -3.08
C VAL A 160 0.06 -23.34 -2.17
N ALA A 161 -1.08 -23.77 -1.59
CA ALA A 161 -1.15 -24.92 -0.70
C ALA A 161 -0.89 -26.26 -1.40
N VAL A 162 -1.23 -26.38 -2.68
CA VAL A 162 -1.07 -27.62 -3.46
C VAL A 162 0.31 -27.72 -4.14
N TRP A 163 1.09 -26.64 -4.18
CA TRP A 163 2.43 -26.67 -4.78
C TRP A 163 3.49 -27.33 -3.90
N GLU A 164 4.03 -28.43 -4.42
CA GLU A 164 5.13 -29.20 -3.83
C GLU A 164 6.47 -28.44 -3.84
N PRO A 165 7.34 -28.65 -2.84
CA PRO A 165 8.63 -27.96 -2.74
C PRO A 165 9.63 -28.30 -3.86
N ASP A 166 9.46 -29.44 -4.54
CA ASP A 166 10.46 -30.04 -5.45
C ASP A 166 10.31 -29.65 -6.93
N GLN A 167 9.57 -28.58 -7.25
CA GLN A 167 9.32 -28.16 -8.64
C GLN A 167 10.45 -27.30 -9.24
N GLY A 168 11.65 -27.37 -8.68
CA GLY A 168 12.81 -26.58 -9.11
C GLY A 168 12.62 -25.06 -8.97
N PRO A 169 13.55 -24.25 -9.51
CA PRO A 169 13.54 -22.79 -9.36
C PRO A 169 12.27 -22.10 -9.89
N PHE A 170 11.66 -22.66 -10.94
CA PHE A 170 10.42 -22.12 -11.53
C PHE A 170 9.22 -22.30 -10.60
N GLY A 171 9.05 -23.49 -10.00
CA GLY A 171 7.98 -23.74 -9.04
C GLY A 171 8.11 -22.88 -7.78
N TYR A 172 9.34 -22.69 -7.28
CA TYR A 172 9.61 -21.76 -6.17
C TYR A 172 9.20 -20.32 -6.53
N GLY A 173 9.56 -19.85 -7.73
CA GLY A 173 9.19 -18.53 -8.22
C GLY A 173 7.68 -18.34 -8.37
N ALA A 174 6.98 -19.32 -8.93
CA ALA A 174 5.52 -19.31 -9.10
C ALA A 174 4.80 -19.29 -7.74
N LYS A 175 5.23 -20.13 -6.79
CA LYS A 175 4.72 -20.15 -5.41
C LYS A 175 4.86 -18.82 -4.72
N ARG A 176 6.04 -18.22 -4.83
CA ARG A 176 6.31 -16.90 -4.27
C ARG A 176 5.48 -15.80 -4.95
N GLY A 177 5.36 -15.84 -6.28
CA GLY A 177 4.57 -14.90 -7.05
C GLY A 177 3.08 -14.94 -6.69
N ALA A 178 2.49 -16.13 -6.58
CA ALA A 178 1.10 -16.27 -6.16
C ALA A 178 0.86 -15.77 -4.73
N LEU A 179 1.80 -16.01 -3.82
CA LEU A 179 1.71 -15.51 -2.45
C LEU A 179 1.76 -13.96 -2.42
N ILE A 180 2.67 -13.35 -3.18
CA ILE A 180 2.74 -11.89 -3.34
C ILE A 180 1.42 -11.35 -3.89
N LEU A 181 0.86 -11.97 -4.93
CA LEU A 181 -0.40 -11.54 -5.54
C LEU A 181 -1.58 -11.70 -4.57
N ALA A 182 -1.62 -12.76 -3.78
CA ALA A 182 -2.66 -12.98 -2.78
C ALA A 182 -2.63 -11.87 -1.72
N TYR A 183 -1.45 -11.59 -1.15
CA TYR A 183 -1.31 -10.48 -0.19
C TYR A 183 -1.54 -9.11 -0.82
N ALA A 184 -1.21 -8.90 -2.09
CA ALA A 184 -1.52 -7.65 -2.79
C ALA A 184 -3.04 -7.42 -2.87
N LYS A 185 -3.83 -8.48 -3.11
CA LYS A 185 -5.30 -8.43 -3.10
C LYS A 185 -5.84 -8.14 -1.69
N LEU A 186 -5.30 -8.80 -0.66
CA LEU A 186 -5.68 -8.52 0.73
C LEU A 186 -5.36 -7.07 1.13
N CYS A 187 -4.20 -6.55 0.72
CA CYS A 187 -3.85 -5.14 0.94
C CYS A 187 -4.82 -4.21 0.20
N ARG A 188 -5.19 -4.53 -1.05
CA ARG A 188 -6.18 -3.75 -1.81
C ARG A 188 -7.54 -3.74 -1.09
N ILE A 189 -8.02 -4.89 -0.61
CA ILE A 189 -9.24 -4.96 0.22
C ILE A 189 -9.09 -4.13 1.50
N GLY A 190 -7.93 -4.20 2.14
CA GLY A 190 -7.61 -3.45 3.35
C GLY A 190 -7.68 -1.93 3.17
N LEU A 191 -7.11 -1.41 2.09
CA LEU A 191 -7.01 0.03 1.84
C LEU A 191 -8.36 0.70 1.53
N TRP A 192 -9.28 -0.01 0.87
CA TRP A 192 -10.55 0.57 0.43
C TRP A 192 -11.59 0.60 1.57
N PRO A 193 -12.26 1.74 1.85
CA PRO A 193 -13.35 1.77 2.83
C PRO A 193 -14.56 0.98 2.31
N ALA A 194 -15.29 0.32 3.22
CA ALA A 194 -16.50 -0.40 2.87
C ALA A 194 -17.66 0.57 2.64
N ARG A 195 -18.31 0.50 1.48
CA ARG A 195 -19.48 1.34 1.14
C ARG A 195 -20.78 0.57 1.26
N ILE A 196 -20.73 -0.74 1.04
CA ILE A 196 -21.86 -1.65 1.14
C ILE A 196 -21.56 -2.82 2.07
N ARG A 197 -22.60 -3.55 2.50
CA ARG A 197 -22.46 -4.69 3.41
C ARG A 197 -21.51 -5.77 2.86
N ALA A 198 -21.55 -6.01 1.55
CA ALA A 198 -20.66 -6.97 0.89
C ALA A 198 -19.17 -6.60 1.05
N ASP A 199 -18.83 -5.31 0.92
CA ASP A 199 -17.48 -4.80 1.14
C ASP A 199 -17.02 -5.06 2.58
N LEU A 200 -17.89 -4.77 3.56
CA LEU A 200 -17.56 -4.94 4.96
C LEU A 200 -17.32 -6.42 5.29
N VAL A 201 -18.16 -7.32 4.77
CA VAL A 201 -17.94 -8.77 4.90
C VAL A 201 -16.62 -9.18 4.26
N ALA A 202 -16.29 -8.69 3.06
CA ALA A 202 -15.03 -9.00 2.41
C ALA A 202 -13.81 -8.53 3.21
N LYS A 203 -13.89 -7.36 3.87
CA LYS A 203 -12.84 -6.87 4.77
C LYS A 203 -12.68 -7.72 6.03
N MET A 204 -13.79 -8.09 6.68
CA MET A 204 -13.78 -8.95 7.86
C MET A 204 -13.20 -10.33 7.54
N GLU A 205 -13.58 -10.91 6.40
CA GLU A 205 -13.01 -12.18 5.94
C GLU A 205 -11.53 -12.06 5.56
N ALA A 206 -11.11 -10.94 4.96
CA ALA A 206 -9.69 -10.68 4.71
C ALA A 206 -8.88 -10.60 6.02
N GLU A 207 -9.41 -9.94 7.06
CA GLU A 207 -8.80 -9.88 8.39
C GLU A 207 -8.69 -11.27 9.05
N ARG A 208 -9.77 -12.06 8.98
CA ARG A 208 -9.78 -13.45 9.44
C ARG A 208 -8.73 -14.28 8.71
N LEU A 209 -8.66 -14.16 7.38
CA LEU A 209 -7.72 -14.90 6.56
C LEU A 209 -6.26 -14.53 6.87
N VAL A 210 -5.95 -13.25 7.12
CA VAL A 210 -4.59 -12.85 7.55
C VAL A 210 -4.23 -13.48 8.89
N SER A 211 -5.17 -13.51 9.83
CA SER A 211 -5.00 -14.05 11.18
C SER A 211 -4.77 -15.57 11.18
N GLU A 212 -5.52 -16.31 10.36
CA GLU A 212 -5.41 -17.77 10.24
C GLU A 212 -4.07 -18.22 9.62
N ARG A 213 -3.43 -17.33 8.85
CA ARG A 213 -2.20 -17.64 8.10
C ARG A 213 -0.94 -17.36 8.90
N ALA A 214 -0.89 -17.75 10.17
CA ALA A 214 0.25 -17.52 11.05
C ALA A 214 1.61 -18.06 10.53
N GLY A 215 1.58 -19.08 9.66
CA GLY A 215 2.75 -19.66 9.01
C GLY A 215 3.30 -18.86 7.82
N ASP A 216 2.56 -17.89 7.31
CA ASP A 216 3.02 -17.03 6.20
C ASP A 216 4.00 -15.95 6.69
N PRO A 217 4.83 -15.38 5.79
CA PRO A 217 5.80 -14.35 6.15
C PRO A 217 5.16 -13.19 6.92
N ASP A 218 5.61 -12.97 8.15
CA ASP A 218 5.07 -11.95 9.06
C ASP A 218 5.07 -10.54 8.44
N ALA A 219 6.09 -10.20 7.66
CA ALA A 219 6.13 -8.92 6.94
C ALA A 219 4.97 -8.74 5.96
N MET A 220 4.52 -9.79 5.26
CA MET A 220 3.37 -9.71 4.35
C MET A 220 2.05 -9.55 5.11
N ARG A 221 1.90 -10.28 6.22
CA ARG A 221 0.75 -10.15 7.13
C ARG A 221 0.66 -8.75 7.70
N ALA A 222 1.76 -8.22 8.20
CA ALA A 222 1.84 -6.86 8.72
C ALA A 222 1.44 -5.80 7.67
N LEU A 223 1.82 -5.98 6.40
CA LEU A 223 1.39 -5.07 5.32
C LEU A 223 -0.14 -5.10 5.10
N ALA A 224 -0.76 -6.28 5.15
CA ALA A 224 -2.21 -6.41 5.04
C ALA A 224 -2.93 -5.80 6.26
N GLU A 225 -2.41 -5.99 7.47
CA GLU A 225 -2.90 -5.37 8.70
C GLU A 225 -2.78 -3.83 8.64
N ILE A 226 -1.66 -3.31 8.12
CA ILE A 226 -1.47 -1.86 7.88
C ILE A 226 -2.53 -1.34 6.92
N ALA A 227 -2.76 -2.04 5.82
CA ALA A 227 -3.76 -1.67 4.83
C ALA A 227 -5.17 -1.61 5.45
N LEU A 228 -5.56 -2.64 6.19
CA LEU A 228 -6.84 -2.68 6.93
C LEU A 228 -6.96 -1.50 7.89
N GLY A 229 -5.92 -1.19 8.66
CA GLY A 229 -5.88 -0.03 9.55
C GLY A 229 -6.07 1.30 8.82
N VAL A 230 -5.48 1.47 7.63
CA VAL A 230 -5.67 2.65 6.78
C VAL A 230 -7.12 2.77 6.33
N GLY A 231 -7.69 1.72 5.73
CA GLY A 231 -9.07 1.74 5.26
C GLY A 231 -10.08 1.99 6.38
N ASN A 232 -9.83 1.44 7.58
CA ASN A 232 -10.66 1.67 8.76
C ASN A 232 -10.57 3.10 9.29
N ARG A 233 -9.44 3.80 9.10
CA ARG A 233 -9.34 5.23 9.42
C ARG A 233 -10.08 6.08 8.41
N ILE A 234 -9.94 5.79 7.12
CA ILE A 234 -10.70 6.45 6.05
C ILE A 234 -12.21 6.28 6.30
N ALA A 235 -12.65 5.07 6.66
CA ALA A 235 -14.06 4.80 6.95
C ALA A 235 -14.61 5.63 8.12
N ARG A 236 -13.78 5.97 9.12
CA ARG A 236 -14.19 6.80 10.27
C ARG A 236 -14.31 8.29 9.95
N GLN A 237 -13.81 8.75 8.81
CA GLN A 237 -13.86 10.16 8.43
C GLN A 237 -15.22 10.57 7.86
N SER A 238 -16.11 9.63 7.52
CA SER A 238 -17.42 9.93 6.94
C SER A 238 -18.45 8.86 7.26
N GLY A 239 -19.67 9.27 7.62
CA GLY A 239 -20.79 8.37 7.89
C GLY A 239 -21.31 7.58 6.69
N ARG A 240 -20.80 7.84 5.48
CA ARG A 240 -21.15 7.09 4.26
C ARG A 240 -20.50 5.72 4.17
N PHE A 241 -19.52 5.43 5.03
CA PHE A 241 -18.80 4.17 5.05
C PHE A 241 -19.27 3.30 6.21
N LEU A 242 -19.29 1.99 5.97
CA LEU A 242 -19.65 1.01 6.98
C LEU A 242 -18.41 0.62 7.78
N THR A 243 -18.48 0.81 9.11
CA THR A 243 -17.43 0.41 10.06
C THR A 243 -17.83 -0.80 10.89
N CYS A 244 -19.12 -1.11 11.00
CA CYS A 244 -19.65 -2.26 11.72
C CYS A 244 -20.89 -2.82 11.00
N LEU A 245 -21.15 -4.12 11.18
CA LEU A 245 -22.44 -4.71 10.83
C LEU A 245 -23.41 -4.28 11.94
N GLY A 246 -24.42 -3.48 11.60
CA GLY A 246 -25.39 -3.00 12.60
C GLY A 246 -25.91 -4.15 13.48
N GLY A 247 -25.74 -4.01 14.79
CA GLY A 247 -26.26 -4.96 15.79
C GLY A 247 -25.24 -5.54 16.79
N VAL A 248 -23.94 -5.34 16.63
CA VAL A 248 -22.93 -5.71 17.64
C VAL A 248 -21.79 -4.67 17.62
N GLU A 249 -21.68 -3.87 18.68
CA GLU A 249 -20.43 -3.18 19.02
C GLU A 249 -19.41 -4.24 19.44
N LEU A 250 -18.20 -4.21 18.85
CA LEU A 250 -17.06 -5.01 19.30
C LEU A 250 -16.50 -4.47 20.62
#